data_AF-A0A1V6IWU2-F1
#
_entry.id   AF-A0A1V6IWU2-F1
#
_cell.length_a   1.000
_cell.length_b   1.000
_cell.length_c   1.000
_cell.angle_alpha   90.00
_cell.angle_beta   90.00
_cell.angle_gamma   90.00
#
_symmetry.space_group_name_H-M   'P 1'
#
loop_
_entity.id
_entity.type
_entity.pdbx_description
1 polymer ?
#
loop_
_entity_poly.entity_id
_entity_poly.type
_entity_poly.pdbx_seq_one_letter_code
_entity_poly.pdbx_strand_id
1 'polypeptide(L)'
;MNKFIASLTLLVCLCFFAHAKEPPEMDRIHGLDAALQKGGLSELLSVARQHRWQAPRMPSKWSVEHRSYSDEQRKVDLAGRQFGRKLAVQLDAIAPVLQDLPPSDELNRKAHMLCDLSDWCASTLGYGNLFLAQRCLDLAVVGLGRLTASLDFPLAECENLAARMSPAWMSVEARARTLNDDAGTNLFAVDGTQAEMEKTWGSGGFLMREKRSGISRAPGQEPGRGFIETPALKANLDFFERDEPSAEPLTLVRSWDAKRYERIVNGLELQNANKALALLKFRSVIGQFPEKISYTEDQLRAREEMRALHEKLGVEANISNNDHVSGKAAFLYAWDQRKDKDPKDHNLDAQAWQAYSEVKTGQFMDQDTRAERMAAPDIHAQ
;
A
#
# COMPACT_ATOMS: atom_id res chain seq x y z
N MET A 1 -17.13 84.07 17.33
CA MET A 1 -16.55 83.73 18.65
C MET A 1 -17.39 82.64 19.27
N ASN A 2 -16.76 81.52 19.67
CA ASN A 2 -17.25 80.47 20.59
C ASN A 2 -18.44 79.60 20.10
N LYS A 3 -18.51 78.26 20.22
CA LYS A 3 -17.70 77.19 20.83
C LYS A 3 -18.19 75.83 20.25
N PHE A 4 -17.25 74.96 19.90
CA PHE A 4 -17.11 73.53 20.27
C PHE A 4 -18.34 72.64 20.60
N ILE A 5 -18.39 71.50 19.89
CA ILE A 5 -18.73 70.11 20.30
C ILE A 5 -20.19 69.77 20.67
N ALA A 6 -20.80 68.88 19.86
CA ALA A 6 -21.58 67.74 20.36
C ALA A 6 -21.72 66.65 19.26
N SER A 7 -21.03 65.53 19.47
CA SER A 7 -21.33 64.13 19.09
C SER A 7 -22.14 63.91 17.81
N LEU A 8 -21.57 63.39 16.72
CA LEU A 8 -20.89 62.08 16.61
C LEU A 8 -21.57 60.98 17.46
N THR A 9 -22.76 60.55 17.03
CA THR A 9 -23.27 59.21 17.34
C THR A 9 -23.29 58.42 16.04
N LEU A 10 -22.09 58.14 15.56
CA LEU A 10 -21.81 57.11 14.57
C LEU A 10 -22.03 55.75 15.26
N LEU A 11 -23.29 55.32 15.42
CA LEU A 11 -23.60 53.93 15.74
C LEU A 11 -23.69 53.14 14.44
N VAL A 12 -22.58 53.14 13.69
CA VAL A 12 -22.31 52.04 12.77
C VAL A 12 -22.04 50.87 13.70
N CYS A 13 -23.04 50.00 13.85
CA CYS A 13 -22.87 48.62 14.27
C CYS A 13 -21.89 47.95 13.28
N LEU A 14 -20.61 48.25 13.44
CA LEU A 14 -19.54 47.36 13.04
C LEU A 14 -19.73 46.13 13.93
N CYS A 15 -20.53 45.20 13.42
CA CYS A 15 -20.38 43.79 13.72
C CYS A 15 -18.94 43.43 13.33
N PHE A 16 -17.99 43.75 14.21
CA PHE A 16 -16.75 43.02 14.32
C PHE A 16 -17.15 41.61 14.74
N PHE A 17 -17.66 40.83 13.77
CA PHE A 17 -17.39 39.41 13.77
C PHE A 17 -15.88 39.32 13.71
N ALA A 18 -15.26 39.28 14.89
CA ALA A 18 -13.94 38.70 15.06
C ALA A 18 -14.09 37.28 14.52
N HIS A 19 -13.89 37.11 13.21
CA HIS A 19 -13.63 35.82 12.62
C HIS A 19 -12.38 35.35 13.35
N ALA A 20 -12.56 34.42 14.28
CA ALA A 20 -11.45 33.69 14.86
C ALA A 20 -10.62 33.23 13.67
N LYS A 21 -9.41 33.78 13.55
CA LYS A 21 -8.54 33.51 12.41
C LYS A 21 -8.32 32.00 12.40
N GLU A 22 -8.71 31.34 11.31
CA GLU A 22 -8.53 29.89 11.22
C GLU A 22 -7.05 29.53 11.45
N PRO A 23 -6.77 28.38 12.05
CA PRO A 23 -5.40 27.91 12.18
C PRO A 23 -4.71 27.90 10.81
N PRO A 24 -3.43 28.29 10.70
CA PRO A 24 -2.70 28.28 9.41
C PRO A 24 -2.75 26.93 8.68
N GLU A 25 -2.93 25.84 9.42
CA GLU A 25 -3.11 24.49 8.90
C GLU A 25 -4.44 24.31 8.14
N MET A 26 -5.52 24.96 8.59
CA MET A 26 -6.81 24.91 7.88
C MET A 26 -6.72 25.58 6.51
N ASP A 27 -6.11 26.77 6.43
CA ASP A 27 -5.86 27.46 5.17
C ASP A 27 -5.07 26.58 4.18
N ARG A 28 -4.06 25.86 4.70
CA ARG A 28 -3.28 24.89 3.92
C ARG A 28 -4.14 23.75 3.38
N ILE A 29 -4.96 23.14 4.24
CA ILE A 29 -5.87 22.04 3.85
C ILE A 29 -6.86 22.52 2.78
N HIS A 30 -7.44 23.72 2.94
CA HIS A 30 -8.35 24.31 1.96
C HIS A 30 -7.64 24.56 0.61
N GLY A 31 -6.40 25.05 0.63
CA GLY A 31 -5.60 25.23 -0.59
C GLY A 31 -5.31 23.91 -1.32
N LEU A 32 -4.97 22.85 -0.58
CA LEU A 32 -4.77 21.51 -1.14
C LEU A 32 -6.06 20.92 -1.71
N ASP A 33 -7.19 21.08 -1.01
CA ASP A 33 -8.50 20.62 -1.49
C ASP A 33 -8.93 21.35 -2.76
N ALA A 34 -8.71 22.66 -2.83
CA ALA A 34 -8.99 23.45 -4.04
C ALA A 34 -8.13 22.99 -5.23
N ALA A 35 -6.84 22.70 -5.00
CA ALA A 35 -5.94 22.17 -6.04
C ALA A 35 -6.41 20.79 -6.53
N LEU A 36 -6.77 19.90 -5.61
CA LEU A 36 -7.29 18.56 -5.92
C LEU A 36 -8.57 18.64 -6.75
N GLN A 37 -9.49 19.53 -6.41
CA GLN A 37 -10.75 19.71 -7.15
C GLN A 37 -10.54 20.32 -8.54
N LYS A 38 -9.61 21.27 -8.66
CA LYS A 38 -9.36 22.01 -9.90
C LYS A 38 -8.68 21.15 -10.97
N GLY A 39 -7.69 20.34 -10.60
CA GLY A 39 -6.85 19.63 -11.56
C GLY A 39 -6.42 18.23 -11.13
N GLY A 40 -7.09 17.64 -10.14
CA GLY A 40 -6.82 16.28 -9.68
C GLY A 40 -5.45 16.13 -9.01
N LEU A 41 -4.89 14.92 -9.08
CA LEU A 41 -3.64 14.59 -8.41
C LEU A 41 -2.42 15.37 -8.93
N SER A 42 -2.38 15.67 -10.23
CA SER A 42 -1.26 16.40 -10.84
C SER A 42 -1.19 17.85 -10.37
N GLU A 43 -2.33 18.56 -10.32
CA GLU A 43 -2.40 19.92 -9.79
C GLU A 43 -2.12 19.95 -8.28
N LEU A 44 -2.66 18.98 -7.52
CA LEU A 44 -2.38 18.83 -6.10
C LEU A 44 -0.87 18.77 -5.84
N LEU A 45 -0.14 17.87 -6.52
CA LEU A 45 1.31 17.73 -6.35
C LEU A 45 2.07 18.97 -6.82
N SER A 46 1.63 19.60 -7.90
CA SER A 46 2.24 20.85 -8.41
C SER A 46 2.17 21.96 -7.35
N VAL A 47 0.97 22.22 -6.82
CA VAL A 47 0.73 23.23 -5.78
C VAL A 47 1.49 22.88 -4.51
N ALA A 48 1.44 21.62 -4.05
CA ALA A 48 2.16 21.18 -2.87
C ALA A 48 3.67 21.43 -2.99
N ARG A 49 4.27 21.17 -4.15
CA ARG A 49 5.70 21.43 -4.41
C ARG A 49 6.01 22.92 -4.47
N GLN A 50 5.21 23.69 -5.21
CA GLN A 50 5.38 25.14 -5.36
C GLN A 50 5.40 25.84 -4.00
N HIS A 51 4.51 25.44 -3.10
CA HIS A 51 4.38 26.01 -1.76
C HIS A 51 5.18 25.27 -0.68
N ARG A 52 5.89 24.18 -1.04
CA ARG A 52 6.57 23.26 -0.11
C ARG A 52 5.66 22.76 1.02
N TRP A 53 4.40 22.52 0.69
CA TRP A 53 3.43 21.96 1.62
C TRP A 53 3.59 20.45 1.74
N GLN A 54 3.70 20.00 2.99
CA GLN A 54 3.58 18.59 3.34
C GLN A 54 2.12 18.16 3.31
N ALA A 55 1.89 16.85 3.27
CA ALA A 55 0.54 16.33 3.48
C ALA A 55 0.02 16.78 4.86
N PRO A 56 -1.27 17.13 5.00
CA PRO A 56 -1.85 17.36 6.31
C PRO A 56 -1.85 16.04 7.08
N ARG A 57 -1.84 16.14 8.41
CA ARG A 57 -1.97 14.96 9.27
C ARG A 57 -3.38 14.38 9.13
N MET A 58 -3.45 13.07 8.90
CA MET A 58 -4.70 12.33 8.74
C MET A 58 -4.72 11.21 9.80
N PRO A 59 -5.09 11.51 11.05
CA PRO A 59 -5.16 10.49 12.10
C PRO A 59 -6.29 9.50 11.82
N SER A 60 -6.36 8.39 12.54
CA SER A 60 -7.51 7.49 12.50
C SER A 60 -8.76 8.13 13.11
N LYS A 61 -9.94 7.56 12.83
CA LYS A 61 -11.18 7.97 13.50
C LYS A 61 -11.08 7.74 15.02
N TRP A 62 -10.53 6.59 15.42
CA TRP A 62 -10.29 6.25 16.82
C TRP A 62 -9.47 7.33 17.53
N SER A 63 -8.37 7.79 16.92
CA SER A 63 -7.49 8.81 17.51
C SER A 63 -8.21 10.13 17.75
N VAL A 64 -9.07 10.57 16.82
CA VAL A 64 -9.88 11.79 16.96
C VAL A 64 -10.87 11.68 18.12
N GLU A 65 -11.45 10.48 18.30
CA GLU A 65 -12.47 10.21 19.32
C GLU A 65 -11.88 10.01 20.72
N HIS A 66 -10.68 9.43 20.83
CA HIS A 66 -10.13 8.97 22.11
C HIS A 66 -9.01 9.85 22.64
N ARG A 67 -8.38 10.70 21.81
CA ARG A 67 -7.33 11.61 22.27
C ARG A 67 -7.90 12.92 22.83
N SER A 68 -7.25 13.41 23.87
CA SER A 68 -7.51 14.71 24.48
C SER A 68 -6.85 15.82 23.66
N TYR A 69 -7.54 16.29 22.62
CA TYR A 69 -7.13 17.43 21.81
C TYR A 69 -7.84 18.73 22.22
N SER A 70 -7.24 19.88 21.90
CA SER A 70 -8.00 21.13 21.86
C SER A 70 -9.06 21.07 20.76
N ASP A 71 -10.14 21.83 20.92
CA ASP A 71 -11.21 21.88 19.90
C ASP A 71 -10.68 22.32 18.53
N GLU A 72 -9.69 23.21 18.50
CA GLU A 72 -9.03 23.65 17.27
C GLU A 72 -8.25 22.51 16.59
N GLN A 73 -7.45 21.75 17.34
CA GLN A 73 -6.71 20.62 16.79
C GLN A 73 -7.65 19.53 16.29
N ARG A 74 -8.75 19.28 17.01
CA ARG A 74 -9.79 18.32 16.57
C ARG A 74 -10.39 18.74 15.23
N LYS A 75 -10.68 20.04 15.03
CA LYS A 75 -11.20 20.55 13.75
C LYS A 75 -10.19 20.35 12.61
N VAL A 76 -8.91 20.63 12.87
CA VAL A 76 -7.83 20.42 11.90
C VAL A 76 -7.70 18.94 11.53
N ASP A 77 -7.67 18.05 12.52
CA ASP A 77 -7.58 16.60 12.31
C ASP A 77 -8.77 16.06 11.50
N LEU A 78 -9.99 16.54 11.78
CA LEU A 78 -11.19 16.19 11.01
C LEU A 78 -11.10 16.69 9.56
N ALA A 79 -10.63 17.92 9.34
CA ALA A 79 -10.43 18.46 8.00
C ALA A 79 -9.37 17.66 7.22
N GLY A 80 -8.26 17.31 7.88
CA GLY A 80 -7.22 16.44 7.31
C GLY A 80 -7.77 15.06 6.91
N ARG A 81 -8.56 14.43 7.78
CA ARG A 81 -9.26 13.16 7.47
C ARG A 81 -10.21 13.30 6.28
N GLN A 82 -10.97 14.38 6.21
CA GLN A 82 -11.92 14.61 5.11
C GLN A 82 -11.18 14.82 3.79
N PHE A 83 -10.10 15.60 3.79
CA PHE A 83 -9.21 15.74 2.64
C PHE A 83 -8.63 14.39 2.20
N GLY A 84 -8.13 13.57 3.14
CA GLY A 84 -7.62 12.23 2.85
C GLY A 84 -8.67 11.32 2.20
N ARG A 85 -9.93 11.38 2.64
CA ARG A 85 -11.03 10.66 2.00
C ARG A 85 -11.28 11.11 0.57
N LYS A 86 -11.25 12.43 0.30
CA LYS A 86 -11.38 12.95 -1.07
C LYS A 86 -10.23 12.48 -1.95
N LEU A 87 -9.01 12.44 -1.41
CA LEU A 87 -7.83 11.92 -2.12
C LEU A 87 -7.98 10.43 -2.44
N ALA A 88 -8.47 9.62 -1.51
CA ALA A 88 -8.76 8.20 -1.75
C ALA A 88 -9.77 8.00 -2.91
N VAL A 89 -10.83 8.81 -2.96
CA VAL A 89 -11.81 8.78 -4.07
C VAL A 89 -11.14 9.09 -5.42
N GLN A 90 -10.23 10.06 -5.46
CA GLN A 90 -9.50 10.40 -6.69
C GLN A 90 -8.54 9.27 -7.12
N LEU A 91 -7.96 8.53 -6.17
CA LEU A 91 -7.13 7.36 -6.47
C LEU A 91 -7.96 6.22 -7.06
N ASP A 92 -9.15 5.96 -6.53
CA ASP A 92 -10.06 4.95 -7.06
C ASP A 92 -10.53 5.30 -8.49
N ALA A 93 -10.73 6.58 -8.79
CA ALA A 93 -11.03 7.03 -10.16
C ALA A 93 -9.88 6.80 -11.16
N ILE A 94 -8.63 6.76 -10.70
CA ILE A 94 -7.44 6.56 -11.55
C ILE A 94 -7.14 5.08 -11.76
N ALA A 95 -7.49 4.21 -10.81
CA ALA A 95 -7.23 2.78 -10.90
C ALA A 95 -7.67 2.13 -12.23
N PRO A 96 -8.92 2.32 -12.73
CA PRO A 96 -9.32 1.77 -14.03
C PRO A 96 -8.55 2.39 -15.20
N VAL A 97 -8.28 3.70 -15.16
CA VAL A 97 -7.51 4.40 -16.21
C VAL A 97 -6.11 3.80 -16.35
N LEU A 98 -5.45 3.48 -15.23
CA LEU A 98 -4.14 2.83 -15.26
C LEU A 98 -4.19 1.43 -15.87
N GLN A 99 -5.29 0.70 -15.73
CA GLN A 99 -5.46 -0.63 -16.31
C GLN A 99 -5.62 -0.56 -17.83
N ASP A 100 -6.26 0.50 -18.33
CA ASP A 100 -6.59 0.66 -19.74
C ASP A 100 -5.44 1.28 -20.55
N LEU A 101 -4.54 2.03 -19.92
CA LEU A 101 -3.38 2.63 -20.60
C LEU A 101 -2.44 1.57 -21.19
N PRO A 102 -1.92 1.70 -22.42
CA PRO A 102 -0.92 0.79 -22.95
C PRO A 102 0.44 0.95 -22.22
N PRO A 103 1.31 -0.08 -22.22
CA PRO A 103 2.65 -0.01 -21.64
C PRO A 103 3.54 0.95 -22.44
N SER A 104 3.49 2.22 -22.05
CA SER A 104 4.02 3.37 -22.79
C SER A 104 4.57 4.42 -21.83
N ASP A 105 5.17 5.48 -22.37
CA ASP A 105 5.67 6.62 -21.59
C ASP A 105 4.57 7.26 -20.73
N GLU A 106 3.30 7.24 -21.19
CA GLU A 106 2.20 7.78 -20.39
C GLU A 106 1.94 6.96 -19.13
N LEU A 107 1.92 5.63 -19.25
CA LEU A 107 1.78 4.74 -18.09
C LEU A 107 2.97 4.92 -17.13
N ASN A 108 4.18 5.07 -17.67
CA ASN A 108 5.38 5.35 -16.87
C ASN A 108 5.26 6.68 -16.10
N ARG A 109 4.86 7.76 -16.77
CA ARG A 109 4.63 9.07 -16.12
C ARG A 109 3.59 8.99 -15.00
N LYS A 110 2.49 8.27 -15.21
CA LYS A 110 1.45 8.08 -14.19
C LYS A 110 1.97 7.27 -13.00
N ALA A 111 2.74 6.20 -13.23
CA ALA A 111 3.34 5.41 -12.17
C ALA A 111 4.33 6.25 -11.33
N HIS A 112 5.17 7.06 -11.96
CA HIS A 112 6.06 7.99 -11.25
C HIS A 112 5.31 9.03 -10.42
N MET A 113 4.23 9.62 -10.98
CA MET A 113 3.37 10.55 -10.24
C MET A 113 2.75 9.88 -8.99
N LEU A 114 2.37 8.61 -9.08
CA LEU A 114 1.84 7.86 -7.95
C LEU A 114 2.90 7.57 -6.90
N CYS A 115 4.13 7.24 -7.29
CA CYS A 115 5.24 7.16 -6.34
C CYS A 115 5.50 8.52 -5.66
N ASP A 116 5.44 9.62 -6.40
CA ASP A 116 5.60 10.97 -5.83
C ASP A 116 4.50 11.30 -4.82
N LEU A 117 3.26 10.92 -5.13
CA LEU A 117 2.13 11.08 -4.22
C LEU A 117 2.26 10.18 -2.99
N SER A 118 2.81 8.97 -3.17
CA SER A 118 3.11 8.06 -2.07
C SER A 118 4.08 8.69 -1.08
N ASP A 119 5.20 9.21 -1.57
CA ASP A 119 6.22 9.89 -0.76
C ASP A 119 5.67 11.15 -0.10
N TRP A 120 4.86 11.93 -0.83
CA TRP A 120 4.21 13.12 -0.27
C TRP A 120 3.22 12.79 0.84
N CYS A 121 2.36 11.79 0.65
CA CYS A 121 1.43 11.33 1.69
C CYS A 121 2.18 10.90 2.95
N ALA A 122 3.28 10.15 2.79
CA ALA A 122 4.11 9.66 3.89
C ALA A 122 5.05 10.71 4.51
N SER A 123 5.11 11.94 3.97
CA SER A 123 5.94 13.02 4.51
C SER A 123 5.49 13.52 5.89
N THR A 124 4.29 13.14 6.33
CA THR A 124 3.72 13.47 7.64
C THR A 124 3.18 12.20 8.29
N LEU A 125 3.46 12.03 9.58
CA LEU A 125 2.96 10.89 10.35
C LEU A 125 1.45 10.95 10.45
N GLY A 126 0.80 9.82 10.17
CA GLY A 126 -0.65 9.69 10.30
C GLY A 126 -1.14 8.35 9.79
N TYR A 127 -2.14 7.80 10.46
CA TYR A 127 -2.77 6.54 10.09
C TYR A 127 -3.27 6.58 8.64
N GLY A 128 -4.06 7.59 8.28
CA GLY A 128 -4.59 7.78 6.93
C GLY A 128 -3.49 8.11 5.90
N ASN A 129 -2.46 8.84 6.32
CA ASN A 129 -1.29 9.14 5.48
C ASN A 129 -0.60 7.85 4.99
N LEU A 130 -0.36 6.89 5.89
CA LEU A 130 0.26 5.62 5.51
C LEU A 130 -0.62 4.78 4.57
N PHE A 131 -1.93 4.72 4.80
CA PHE A 131 -2.82 3.98 3.89
C PHE A 131 -2.93 4.61 2.51
N LEU A 132 -2.95 5.95 2.42
CA LEU A 132 -2.89 6.64 1.14
C LEU A 132 -1.54 6.44 0.44
N ALA A 133 -0.43 6.51 1.19
CA ALA A 133 0.90 6.25 0.64
C ALA A 133 0.99 4.83 0.06
N GLN A 134 0.49 3.85 0.81
CA GLN A 134 0.38 2.46 0.37
C GLN A 134 -0.48 2.33 -0.88
N ARG A 135 -1.67 2.94 -0.89
CA ARG A 135 -2.59 2.90 -2.04
C ARG A 135 -1.94 3.44 -3.31
N CYS A 136 -1.25 4.57 -3.21
CA CYS A 136 -0.51 5.16 -4.32
C CYS A 136 0.58 4.21 -4.82
N LEU A 137 1.33 3.58 -3.91
CA LEU A 137 2.38 2.64 -4.27
C LEU A 137 1.84 1.39 -4.96
N ASP A 138 0.75 0.80 -4.46
CA ASP A 138 0.13 -0.38 -5.07
C ASP A 138 -0.39 -0.10 -6.50
N LEU A 139 -0.94 1.11 -6.73
CA LEU A 139 -1.29 1.56 -8.08
C LEU A 139 -0.06 1.78 -8.98
N ALA A 140 1.02 2.34 -8.44
CA ALA A 140 2.27 2.50 -9.19
C ALA A 140 2.89 1.14 -9.60
N VAL A 141 2.81 0.15 -8.70
CA VAL A 141 3.27 -1.23 -8.91
C VAL A 141 2.54 -1.89 -10.07
N VAL A 142 1.24 -1.65 -10.23
CA VAL A 142 0.49 -2.11 -11.41
C VAL A 142 1.13 -1.60 -12.70
N GLY A 143 1.46 -0.30 -12.74
CA GLY A 143 2.18 0.32 -13.85
C GLY A 143 3.52 -0.37 -14.11
N LEU A 144 4.33 -0.57 -13.06
CA LEU A 144 5.61 -1.27 -13.16
C LEU A 144 5.46 -2.67 -13.74
N GLY A 145 4.52 -3.48 -13.24
CA GLY A 145 4.31 -4.84 -13.72
C GLY A 145 3.95 -4.89 -15.20
N ARG A 146 3.07 -3.99 -15.66
CA ARG A 146 2.62 -3.91 -17.06
C ARG A 146 3.71 -3.40 -17.99
N LEU A 147 4.46 -2.37 -17.58
CA LEU A 147 5.63 -1.86 -18.32
C LEU A 147 6.71 -2.93 -18.44
N THR A 148 6.96 -3.66 -17.35
CA THR A 148 7.97 -4.73 -17.31
C THR A 148 7.60 -5.88 -18.23
N ALA A 149 6.31 -6.28 -18.27
CA ALA A 149 5.82 -7.35 -19.14
C ALA A 149 5.92 -7.02 -20.64
N SER A 150 5.99 -5.72 -21.01
CA SER A 150 6.18 -5.28 -22.38
C SER A 150 7.67 -5.30 -22.77
N LEU A 151 8.04 -6.18 -23.71
CA LEU A 151 9.43 -6.26 -24.18
C LEU A 151 9.87 -5.02 -24.98
N ASP A 152 8.92 -4.27 -25.53
CA ASP A 152 9.19 -3.05 -26.30
C ASP A 152 9.46 -1.83 -25.41
N PHE A 153 9.06 -1.87 -24.13
CA PHE A 153 9.29 -0.75 -23.21
C PHE A 153 10.70 -0.84 -22.59
N PRO A 154 11.47 0.25 -22.49
CA PRO A 154 12.87 0.20 -22.03
C PRO A 154 13.02 -0.38 -20.61
N LEU A 155 13.90 -1.37 -20.46
CA LEU A 155 14.17 -2.01 -19.16
C LEU A 155 14.71 -1.00 -18.13
N ALA A 156 15.58 -0.07 -18.55
CA ALA A 156 16.17 0.94 -17.68
C ALA A 156 15.11 1.84 -17.03
N GLU A 157 14.03 2.16 -17.74
CA GLU A 157 12.92 2.95 -17.19
C GLU A 157 12.13 2.15 -16.14
N CYS A 158 11.94 0.85 -16.36
CA CYS A 158 11.37 -0.02 -15.34
C CYS A 158 12.26 -0.13 -14.08
N GLU A 159 13.58 -0.17 -14.25
CA GLU A 159 14.54 -0.19 -13.13
C GLU A 159 14.49 1.11 -12.32
N ASN A 160 14.40 2.27 -12.99
CA ASN A 160 14.22 3.57 -12.33
C ASN A 160 12.95 3.61 -11.48
N LEU A 161 11.84 3.09 -12.01
CA LEU A 161 10.57 3.02 -11.28
C LEU A 161 10.65 2.00 -10.12
N ALA A 162 11.27 0.83 -10.35
CA ALA A 162 11.43 -0.22 -9.35
C ALA A 162 12.25 0.22 -8.13
N ALA A 163 13.24 1.10 -8.31
CA ALA A 163 14.01 1.69 -7.22
C ALA A 163 13.13 2.43 -6.19
N ARG A 164 11.90 2.80 -6.56
CA ARG A 164 10.92 3.48 -5.69
C ARG A 164 9.93 2.54 -5.00
N MET A 165 10.02 1.23 -5.22
CA MET A 165 9.05 0.25 -4.67
C MET A 165 9.34 -0.19 -3.23
N SER A 166 10.46 0.26 -2.67
CA SER A 166 10.86 0.00 -1.28
C SER A 166 11.12 1.31 -0.51
N PRO A 167 10.15 2.22 -0.42
CA PRO A 167 10.33 3.51 0.23
C PRO A 167 10.53 3.38 1.75
N ALA A 168 11.25 4.34 2.33
CA ALA A 168 11.64 4.32 3.75
C ALA A 168 10.45 4.27 4.73
N TRP A 169 9.29 4.80 4.33
CA TRP A 169 8.08 4.81 5.16
C TRP A 169 7.47 3.41 5.38
N MET A 170 7.91 2.40 4.62
CA MET A 170 7.51 0.99 4.84
C MET A 170 8.27 0.32 5.99
N SER A 171 9.36 0.93 6.46
CA SER A 171 10.18 0.38 7.55
C SER A 171 9.35 0.12 8.82
N VAL A 172 9.80 -0.85 9.63
CA VAL A 172 9.21 -1.12 10.96
C VAL A 172 9.20 0.16 11.79
N GLU A 173 10.28 0.93 11.72
CA GLU A 173 10.45 2.21 12.40
C GLU A 173 9.36 3.23 12.04
N ALA A 174 9.14 3.51 10.76
CA ALA A 174 8.13 4.47 10.32
C ALA A 174 6.71 4.04 10.70
N ARG A 175 6.43 2.74 10.62
CA ARG A 175 5.13 2.16 11.01
C ARG A 175 4.91 2.23 12.52
N ALA A 176 5.92 1.91 13.34
CA ALA A 176 5.87 2.04 14.79
C ALA A 176 5.65 3.50 15.22
N ARG A 177 6.37 4.45 14.61
CA ARG A 177 6.17 5.90 14.85
C ARG A 177 4.74 6.33 14.53
N THR A 178 4.17 5.85 13.43
CA THR A 178 2.80 6.20 13.04
C THR A 178 1.77 5.64 14.03
N LEU A 179 1.92 4.39 14.47
CA LEU A 179 1.03 3.80 15.47
C LEU A 179 1.14 4.49 16.83
N ASN A 180 2.37 4.85 17.26
CA ASN A 180 2.59 5.58 18.49
C ASN A 180 2.01 7.00 18.44
N ASP A 181 2.15 7.70 17.30
CA ASP A 181 1.51 9.00 17.09
C ASP A 181 -0.02 8.87 17.18
N ASP A 182 -0.59 7.87 16.53
CA ASP A 182 -2.04 7.68 16.51
C ASP A 182 -2.59 7.30 17.90
N ALA A 183 -1.85 6.47 18.65
CA ALA A 183 -2.13 6.12 20.04
C ALA A 183 -1.90 7.28 21.03
N GLY A 184 -1.08 8.26 20.67
CA GLY A 184 -0.65 9.35 21.56
C GLY A 184 0.32 8.91 22.67
N THR A 185 0.93 7.73 22.54
CA THR A 185 1.90 7.17 23.50
C THR A 185 2.79 6.12 22.83
N ASN A 186 3.90 5.77 23.49
CA ASN A 186 4.87 4.81 22.97
C ASN A 186 4.44 3.37 23.29
N LEU A 187 3.61 2.79 22.44
CA LEU A 187 3.19 1.39 22.54
C LEU A 187 4.17 0.43 21.85
N PHE A 188 4.73 0.84 20.71
CA PHE A 188 5.62 0.04 19.87
C PHE A 188 7.06 0.57 19.93
N ALA A 189 8.05 -0.32 19.93
CA ALA A 189 9.46 0.06 19.85
C ALA A 189 9.79 0.61 18.44
N VAL A 190 10.40 1.79 18.39
CA VAL A 190 10.70 2.52 17.12
C VAL A 190 11.91 1.90 16.41
N ASP A 191 12.88 1.41 17.17
CA ASP A 191 14.07 0.68 16.74
C ASP A 191 13.87 -0.85 16.78
N GLY A 192 12.62 -1.29 16.94
CA GLY A 192 12.26 -2.70 17.04
C GLY A 192 12.26 -3.45 15.72
N THR A 193 12.11 -4.76 15.84
CA THR A 193 11.95 -5.71 14.75
C THR A 193 10.47 -5.93 14.39
N GLN A 194 10.21 -6.46 13.20
CA GLN A 194 8.85 -6.87 12.79
C GLN A 194 8.19 -7.81 13.81
N ALA A 195 8.96 -8.79 14.33
CA ALA A 195 8.48 -9.75 15.31
C ALA A 195 8.08 -9.08 16.63
N GLU A 196 8.80 -8.05 17.08
CA GLU A 196 8.45 -7.30 18.30
C GLU A 196 7.18 -6.47 18.11
N MET A 197 7.00 -5.89 16.92
CA MET A 197 5.78 -5.15 16.57
C MET A 197 4.55 -6.07 16.58
N GLU A 198 4.63 -7.23 15.93
CA GLU A 198 3.58 -8.27 15.92
C GLU A 198 3.26 -8.79 17.32
N LYS A 199 4.30 -9.05 18.12
CA LYS A 199 4.18 -9.52 19.49
C LYS A 199 3.50 -8.50 20.40
N THR A 200 3.83 -7.21 20.24
CA THR A 200 3.18 -6.11 20.96
C THR A 200 1.69 -6.06 20.63
N TRP A 201 1.36 -6.12 19.34
CA TRP A 201 -0.04 -6.16 18.87
C TRP A 201 -0.80 -7.38 19.40
N GLY A 202 -0.19 -8.56 19.33
CA GLY A 202 -0.76 -9.81 19.84
C GLY A 202 -1.00 -9.79 21.36
N SER A 203 -0.06 -9.22 22.12
CA SER A 203 -0.17 -9.09 23.58
C SER A 203 -1.27 -8.12 23.98
N GLY A 204 -1.37 -6.96 23.31
CA GLY A 204 -2.46 -6.00 23.52
C GLY A 204 -3.83 -6.55 23.14
N GLY A 205 -3.94 -7.23 22.00
CA GLY A 205 -5.19 -7.87 21.59
C GLY A 205 -5.63 -8.98 22.55
N PHE A 206 -4.66 -9.71 23.12
CA PHE A 206 -4.94 -10.71 24.15
C PHE A 206 -5.48 -10.06 25.44
N LEU A 207 -4.84 -9.00 25.95
CA LEU A 207 -5.29 -8.30 27.17
C LEU A 207 -6.65 -7.63 26.98
N MET A 208 -6.92 -7.10 25.79
CA MET A 208 -8.22 -6.54 25.47
C MET A 208 -9.33 -7.60 25.50
N ARG A 209 -9.04 -8.84 25.06
CA ARG A 209 -9.99 -9.96 25.17
C ARG A 209 -10.23 -10.38 26.62
N GLU A 210 -9.19 -10.44 27.46
CA GLU A 210 -9.36 -10.72 28.89
C GLU A 210 -10.20 -9.65 29.59
N LYS A 211 -9.95 -8.37 29.29
CA LYS A 211 -10.75 -7.25 29.80
C LYS A 211 -12.23 -7.39 29.41
N ARG A 212 -12.51 -7.81 28.16
CA ARG A 212 -13.89 -8.00 27.66
C ARG A 212 -14.59 -9.21 28.25
N SER A 213 -13.89 -10.34 28.38
CA SER A 213 -14.49 -11.57 28.90
C SER A 213 -14.71 -11.52 30.41
N GLY A 214 -14.01 -10.64 31.13
CA GLY A 214 -13.97 -10.64 32.59
C GLY A 214 -13.22 -11.85 33.18
N ILE A 215 -12.69 -12.73 32.32
CA ILE A 215 -11.92 -13.89 32.72
C ILE A 215 -10.46 -13.44 32.81
N SER A 216 -10.01 -13.24 34.05
CA SER A 216 -8.59 -13.04 34.34
C SER A 216 -7.88 -14.38 34.38
N ARG A 217 -6.59 -14.40 34.02
CA ARG A 217 -5.72 -15.56 34.20
C ARG A 217 -5.74 -16.00 35.67
N ALA A 218 -5.56 -17.30 35.90
CA ALA A 218 -5.37 -17.81 37.25
C ALA A 218 -4.12 -17.17 37.88
N PRO A 219 -4.14 -16.84 39.19
CA PRO A 219 -2.96 -16.35 39.89
C PRO A 219 -1.77 -17.31 39.69
N GLY A 220 -0.62 -16.78 39.25
CA GLY A 220 0.59 -17.57 38.99
C GLY A 220 0.71 -18.17 37.59
N GLN A 221 -0.29 -17.99 36.72
CA GLN A 221 -0.18 -18.36 35.31
C GLN A 221 0.55 -17.25 34.54
N GLU A 222 1.85 -17.42 34.30
CA GLU A 222 2.59 -16.52 33.42
C GLU A 222 2.09 -16.64 31.98
N PRO A 223 1.96 -15.52 31.26
CA PRO A 223 1.68 -15.58 29.85
C PRO A 223 2.82 -16.29 29.10
N GLY A 224 2.49 -16.84 27.93
CA GLY A 224 3.45 -17.56 27.09
C GLY A 224 4.73 -16.76 26.83
N ARG A 225 5.83 -17.48 26.56
CA ARG A 225 7.16 -16.90 26.39
C ARG A 225 7.13 -15.69 25.44
N GLY A 226 7.59 -14.55 25.95
CA GLY A 226 7.73 -13.33 25.18
C GLY A 226 6.52 -12.40 25.20
N PHE A 227 5.46 -12.71 25.92
CA PHE A 227 4.36 -11.78 26.11
C PHE A 227 4.83 -10.39 26.62
N ILE A 228 4.27 -9.31 26.06
CA ILE A 228 4.59 -7.93 26.43
C ILE A 228 3.45 -7.35 27.26
N GLU A 229 3.76 -6.96 28.49
CA GLU A 229 2.79 -6.39 29.43
C GLU A 229 3.38 -5.15 30.10
N THR A 230 3.25 -3.99 29.44
CA THR A 230 3.73 -2.71 29.98
C THR A 230 2.58 -1.90 30.59
N PRO A 231 2.86 -0.99 31.54
CA PRO A 231 1.84 -0.07 32.06
C PRO A 231 1.17 0.76 30.96
N ALA A 232 1.94 1.23 29.97
CA ALA A 232 1.42 1.98 28.84
C ALA A 232 0.43 1.15 28.01
N LEU A 233 0.75 -0.12 27.76
CA LEU A 233 -0.12 -1.02 27.02
C LEU A 233 -1.42 -1.31 27.78
N LYS A 234 -1.36 -1.55 29.10
CA LYS A 234 -2.56 -1.71 29.94
C LYS A 234 -3.45 -0.47 29.99
N ALA A 235 -2.86 0.71 29.94
CA ALA A 235 -3.59 1.98 29.95
C ALA A 235 -4.32 2.25 28.62
N ASN A 236 -3.96 1.59 27.52
CA ASN A 236 -4.46 1.84 26.17
C ASN A 236 -5.01 0.58 25.50
N LEU A 237 -5.68 -0.30 26.26
CA LEU A 237 -6.17 -1.59 25.73
C LEU A 237 -7.21 -1.44 24.61
N ASP A 238 -8.02 -0.39 24.68
CA ASP A 238 -8.98 -0.05 23.63
C ASP A 238 -8.30 0.21 22.29
N PHE A 239 -7.04 0.69 22.24
CA PHE A 239 -6.25 0.81 21.00
C PHE A 239 -6.11 -0.53 20.26
N PHE A 240 -6.09 -1.67 20.97
CA PHE A 240 -5.92 -3.01 20.40
C PHE A 240 -7.25 -3.70 20.07
N GLU A 241 -8.37 -3.01 20.27
CA GLU A 241 -9.67 -3.47 19.80
C GLU A 241 -9.68 -3.64 18.28
N ARG A 242 -10.21 -4.78 17.82
CA ARG A 242 -10.36 -5.07 16.40
C ARG A 242 -11.78 -4.71 15.99
N ASP A 243 -11.92 -3.99 14.89
CA ASP A 243 -13.21 -3.84 14.24
C ASP A 243 -13.71 -5.20 13.73
N GLU A 244 -15.02 -5.38 13.75
CA GLU A 244 -15.62 -6.55 13.14
C GLU A 244 -15.39 -6.54 11.62
N PRO A 245 -15.13 -7.71 11.01
CA PRO A 245 -14.98 -7.78 9.57
C PRO A 245 -16.28 -7.32 8.89
N SER A 246 -16.18 -6.27 8.06
CA SER A 246 -17.28 -5.81 7.24
C SER A 246 -17.60 -6.82 6.13
N ALA A 247 -18.89 -6.97 5.81
CA ALA A 247 -19.36 -7.75 4.66
C ALA A 247 -19.10 -7.05 3.32
N GLU A 248 -18.82 -5.74 3.33
CA GLU A 248 -18.53 -4.98 2.11
C GLU A 248 -17.09 -5.22 1.60
N PRO A 249 -16.84 -5.10 0.28
CA PRO A 249 -15.48 -5.17 -0.25
C PRO A 249 -14.56 -4.15 0.44
N LEU A 250 -13.39 -4.63 0.86
CA LEU A 250 -12.42 -3.90 1.66
C LEU A 250 -11.59 -2.93 0.80
N THR A 251 -12.22 -1.87 0.28
CA THR A 251 -11.49 -0.76 -0.37
C THR A 251 -11.07 0.30 0.63
N LEU A 252 -10.09 1.13 0.29
CA LEU A 252 -9.62 2.22 1.15
C LEU A 252 -10.74 3.21 1.47
N VAL A 253 -11.55 3.62 0.49
CA VAL A 253 -12.65 4.57 0.71
C VAL A 253 -13.71 3.99 1.65
N ARG A 254 -14.09 2.72 1.46
CA ARG A 254 -15.10 2.05 2.29
C ARG A 254 -14.60 1.75 3.71
N SER A 255 -13.30 1.48 3.84
CA SER A 255 -12.66 1.19 5.13
C SER A 255 -11.96 2.39 5.76
N TRP A 256 -12.20 3.62 5.28
CA TRP A 256 -11.50 4.83 5.73
C TRP A 256 -11.66 5.13 7.23
N ASP A 257 -12.82 4.78 7.77
CA ASP A 257 -13.15 4.95 9.19
C ASP A 257 -12.88 3.67 10.00
N ALA A 258 -12.47 2.58 9.36
CA ALA A 258 -12.20 1.32 10.03
C ALA A 258 -10.82 1.34 10.70
N LYS A 259 -10.71 0.65 11.84
CA LYS A 259 -9.51 0.50 12.64
C LYS A 259 -8.68 -0.69 12.17
N ARG A 260 -7.83 -0.44 11.17
CA ARG A 260 -6.96 -1.46 10.53
C ARG A 260 -5.50 -1.42 10.98
N TYR A 261 -5.22 -1.12 12.25
CA TYR A 261 -3.83 -1.04 12.75
C TYR A 261 -3.05 -2.34 12.56
N GLU A 262 -3.71 -3.50 12.64
CA GLU A 262 -3.08 -4.81 12.36
C GLU A 262 -2.44 -4.85 10.97
N ARG A 263 -3.04 -4.19 9.97
CA ARG A 263 -2.46 -4.13 8.63
C ARG A 263 -1.19 -3.28 8.59
N ILE A 264 -1.10 -2.21 9.39
CA ILE A 264 0.14 -1.46 9.58
C ILE A 264 1.17 -2.34 10.29
N VAL A 265 0.78 -3.07 11.34
CA VAL A 265 1.67 -4.01 12.04
C VAL A 265 2.23 -5.05 11.08
N ASN A 266 1.42 -5.61 10.19
CA ASN A 266 1.80 -6.67 9.24
C ASN A 266 2.52 -6.16 7.98
N GLY A 267 2.94 -4.89 7.94
CA GLY A 267 3.73 -4.35 6.83
C GLY A 267 2.92 -3.95 5.59
N LEU A 268 1.63 -3.65 5.75
CA LEU A 268 0.75 -3.10 4.73
C LEU A 268 0.49 -4.00 3.50
N GLU A 269 0.93 -5.26 3.51
CA GLU A 269 0.55 -6.32 2.57
C GLU A 269 0.77 -6.01 1.06
N LEU A 270 1.92 -5.43 0.70
CA LEU A 270 2.29 -5.07 -0.68
C LEU A 270 2.76 -6.25 -1.54
N GLN A 271 1.97 -7.31 -1.63
CA GLN A 271 2.32 -8.53 -2.38
C GLN A 271 2.58 -8.28 -3.88
N ASN A 272 1.85 -7.35 -4.49
CA ASN A 272 2.04 -6.99 -5.89
C ASN A 272 3.44 -6.41 -6.15
N ALA A 273 4.02 -5.67 -5.18
CA ALA A 273 5.35 -5.09 -5.33
C ALA A 273 6.41 -6.19 -5.49
N ASN A 274 6.35 -7.22 -4.62
CA ASN A 274 7.24 -8.37 -4.70
C ASN A 274 7.13 -9.09 -6.05
N LYS A 275 5.89 -9.29 -6.54
CA LYS A 275 5.63 -9.90 -7.85
C LYS A 275 6.20 -9.07 -9.02
N ALA A 276 5.97 -7.75 -9.02
CA ALA A 276 6.49 -6.87 -10.07
C ALA A 276 8.02 -6.80 -10.07
N LEU A 277 8.65 -6.74 -8.89
CA LEU A 277 10.10 -6.77 -8.74
C LEU A 277 10.70 -8.11 -9.19
N ALA A 278 10.05 -9.23 -8.85
CA ALA A 278 10.45 -10.55 -9.34
C ALA A 278 10.35 -10.63 -10.86
N LEU A 279 9.28 -10.12 -11.46
CA LEU A 279 9.12 -10.05 -12.92
C LEU A 279 10.22 -9.22 -13.58
N LEU A 280 10.56 -8.08 -13.00
CA LEU A 280 11.63 -7.21 -13.50
C LEU A 280 12.98 -7.90 -13.41
N LYS A 281 13.28 -8.51 -12.26
CA LYS A 281 14.52 -9.26 -12.07
C LYS A 281 14.61 -10.41 -13.07
N PHE A 282 13.51 -11.14 -13.29
CA PHE A 282 13.44 -12.17 -14.31
C PHE A 282 13.79 -11.63 -15.70
N ARG A 283 13.13 -10.54 -16.13
CA ARG A 283 13.40 -9.89 -17.42
C ARG A 283 14.84 -9.40 -17.55
N SER A 284 15.42 -8.84 -16.49
CA SER A 284 16.81 -8.34 -16.52
C SER A 284 17.85 -9.44 -16.77
N VAL A 285 17.56 -10.67 -16.34
CA VAL A 285 18.48 -11.81 -16.45
C VAL A 285 18.20 -12.63 -17.72
N ILE A 286 16.93 -12.89 -18.01
CA ILE A 286 16.50 -13.79 -19.10
C ILE A 286 16.27 -13.03 -20.41
N GLY A 287 15.96 -11.73 -20.35
CA GLY A 287 15.69 -10.86 -21.50
C GLY A 287 14.29 -11.01 -22.10
N GLN A 288 13.64 -12.17 -21.94
CA GLN A 288 12.34 -12.50 -22.53
C GLN A 288 11.44 -13.30 -21.58
N PHE A 289 10.16 -13.43 -21.93
CA PHE A 289 9.17 -14.21 -21.18
C PHE A 289 8.78 -15.47 -21.96
N PRO A 290 9.34 -16.65 -21.61
CA PRO A 290 9.12 -17.86 -22.38
C PRO A 290 7.70 -18.39 -22.19
N GLU A 291 7.00 -18.66 -23.29
CA GLU A 291 5.67 -19.31 -23.25
C GLU A 291 5.76 -20.84 -23.27
N LYS A 292 6.89 -21.37 -23.75
CA LYS A 292 7.19 -22.80 -23.84
C LYS A 292 8.65 -23.03 -23.46
N ILE A 293 8.98 -24.24 -23.01
CA ILE A 293 10.37 -24.62 -22.79
C ILE A 293 11.09 -24.62 -24.14
N SER A 294 12.21 -23.91 -24.22
CA SER A 294 13.13 -23.95 -25.36
C SER A 294 14.35 -24.75 -24.95
N TYR A 295 14.62 -25.83 -25.68
CA TYR A 295 15.80 -26.67 -25.48
C TYR A 295 16.90 -26.24 -26.45
N THR A 296 18.15 -26.28 -25.98
CA THR A 296 19.33 -26.17 -26.86
C THR A 296 19.46 -27.40 -27.75
N GLU A 297 20.20 -27.29 -28.87
CA GLU A 297 20.44 -28.42 -29.78
C GLU A 297 21.05 -29.64 -29.07
N ASP A 298 21.99 -29.41 -28.15
CA ASP A 298 22.62 -30.48 -27.37
C ASP A 298 21.62 -31.17 -26.44
N GLN A 299 20.70 -30.41 -25.84
CA GLN A 299 19.64 -30.97 -24.98
C GLN A 299 18.60 -31.75 -25.80
N LEU A 300 18.26 -31.26 -27.01
CA LEU A 300 17.40 -32.00 -27.94
C LEU A 300 18.06 -33.33 -28.33
N ARG A 301 19.34 -33.30 -28.70
CA ARG A 301 20.12 -34.49 -29.05
C ARG A 301 20.18 -35.49 -27.90
N ALA A 302 20.52 -35.05 -26.69
CA ALA A 302 20.55 -35.91 -25.51
C ALA A 302 19.17 -36.52 -25.20
N ARG A 303 18.08 -35.77 -25.43
CA ARG A 303 16.71 -36.26 -25.24
C ARG A 303 16.32 -37.29 -26.30
N GLU A 304 16.74 -37.11 -27.55
CA GLU A 304 16.57 -38.08 -28.62
C GLU A 304 17.36 -39.37 -28.36
N GLU A 305 18.60 -39.25 -27.89
CA GLU A 305 19.43 -40.40 -27.49
C GLU A 305 18.80 -41.20 -26.34
N MET A 306 18.28 -40.51 -25.31
CA MET A 306 17.55 -41.15 -24.22
C MET A 306 16.25 -41.81 -24.68
N ARG A 307 15.52 -41.18 -25.62
CA ARG A 307 14.31 -41.78 -26.21
C ARG A 307 14.66 -43.06 -26.97
N ALA A 308 15.71 -43.02 -27.80
CA ALA A 308 16.19 -44.18 -28.54
C ALA A 308 16.68 -45.30 -27.59
N LEU A 309 17.26 -44.96 -26.44
CA LEU A 309 17.66 -45.94 -25.42
C LEU A 309 16.44 -46.60 -24.75
N HIS A 310 15.42 -45.82 -24.37
CA HIS A 310 14.20 -46.38 -23.77
C HIS A 310 13.44 -47.29 -24.74
N GLU A 311 13.35 -46.91 -26.01
CA GLU A 311 12.76 -47.72 -27.07
C GLU A 311 13.50 -49.06 -27.24
N LYS A 312 14.84 -49.04 -27.23
CA LYS A 312 15.67 -50.26 -27.26
C LYS A 312 15.47 -51.15 -26.03
N LEU A 313 15.17 -50.56 -24.87
CA LEU A 313 14.95 -51.29 -23.62
C LEU A 313 13.49 -51.78 -23.46
N GLY A 314 12.62 -51.51 -24.44
CA GLY A 314 11.20 -51.89 -24.37
C GLY A 314 10.44 -51.20 -23.24
N VAL A 315 10.99 -50.10 -22.70
CA VAL A 315 10.34 -49.28 -21.69
C VAL A 315 9.56 -48.21 -22.43
N GLU A 316 8.24 -48.19 -22.27
CA GLU A 316 7.44 -47.05 -22.73
C GLU A 316 7.99 -45.79 -22.06
N ALA A 317 8.69 -45.00 -22.85
CA ALA A 317 9.16 -43.72 -22.42
C ALA A 317 7.92 -42.85 -22.18
N ASN A 318 7.48 -42.78 -20.92
CA ASN A 318 6.51 -41.80 -20.44
C ASN A 318 7.17 -40.39 -20.42
N ILE A 319 7.95 -40.09 -21.46
CA ILE A 319 8.38 -38.75 -21.82
C ILE A 319 7.11 -38.13 -22.37
N SER A 320 6.29 -37.65 -21.44
CA SER A 320 5.10 -36.86 -21.71
C SER A 320 5.36 -35.97 -22.93
N ASN A 321 4.65 -36.25 -24.04
CA ASN A 321 4.53 -35.38 -25.21
C ASN A 321 3.76 -34.09 -24.84
N ASN A 322 3.91 -33.59 -23.61
CA ASN A 322 3.42 -32.29 -23.22
C ASN A 322 4.32 -31.24 -23.86
N ASP A 323 4.18 -31.06 -25.17
CA ASP A 323 4.40 -29.78 -25.85
C ASP A 323 3.40 -28.71 -25.36
N HIS A 324 2.58 -29.06 -24.36
CA HIS A 324 1.78 -28.21 -23.49
C HIS A 324 2.43 -28.06 -22.12
N VAL A 325 3.75 -27.87 -22.05
CA VAL A 325 4.37 -27.42 -20.80
C VAL A 325 3.76 -26.05 -20.46
N SER A 326 3.05 -25.95 -19.33
CA SER A 326 2.48 -24.70 -18.86
C SER A 326 3.55 -23.58 -18.84
N GLY A 327 3.19 -22.34 -19.16
CA GLY A 327 4.13 -21.21 -19.16
C GLY A 327 4.90 -21.05 -17.83
N LYS A 328 4.31 -21.49 -16.70
CA LYS A 328 5.00 -21.62 -15.41
C LYS A 328 6.28 -22.45 -15.49
N ALA A 329 6.21 -23.63 -16.11
CA ALA A 329 7.37 -24.51 -16.22
C ALA A 329 8.39 -24.00 -17.26
N ALA A 330 7.96 -23.19 -18.24
CA ALA A 330 8.88 -22.47 -19.12
C ALA A 330 9.68 -21.40 -18.35
N PHE A 331 9.04 -20.65 -17.45
CA PHE A 331 9.70 -19.70 -16.56
C PHE A 331 10.70 -20.39 -15.63
N LEU A 332 10.26 -21.45 -14.92
CA LEU A 332 11.13 -22.22 -14.04
C LEU A 332 12.36 -22.75 -14.78
N TYR A 333 12.15 -23.34 -15.96
CA TYR A 333 13.23 -23.88 -16.78
C TYR A 333 14.22 -22.78 -17.17
N ALA A 334 13.75 -21.66 -17.75
CA ALA A 334 14.61 -20.56 -18.15
C ALA A 334 15.39 -19.97 -16.96
N TRP A 335 14.73 -19.82 -15.81
CA TRP A 335 15.38 -19.35 -14.58
C TRP A 335 16.48 -20.32 -14.13
N ASP A 336 16.25 -21.63 -14.16
CA ASP A 336 17.22 -22.63 -13.72
C ASP A 336 18.44 -22.76 -14.65
N GLN A 337 18.34 -22.33 -15.92
CA GLN A 337 19.49 -22.30 -16.84
C GLN A 337 20.47 -21.15 -16.58
N ARG A 338 20.19 -20.23 -15.65
CA ARG A 338 21.09 -19.10 -15.35
C ARG A 338 22.41 -19.61 -14.75
N LYS A 339 23.52 -18.96 -15.13
CA LYS A 339 24.86 -19.31 -14.64
C LYS A 339 25.05 -18.99 -13.15
N ASP A 340 24.47 -17.88 -12.71
CA ASP A 340 24.64 -17.36 -11.34
C ASP A 340 23.41 -17.69 -10.48
N LYS A 341 23.39 -18.89 -9.91
CA LYS A 341 22.30 -19.34 -9.02
C LYS A 341 22.50 -18.78 -7.61
N ASP A 342 21.78 -17.72 -7.25
CA ASP A 342 21.65 -17.28 -5.85
C ASP A 342 20.57 -18.10 -5.13
N PRO A 343 20.88 -18.78 -4.01
CA PRO A 343 19.89 -19.48 -3.18
C PRO A 343 18.73 -18.60 -2.67
N LYS A 344 18.94 -17.28 -2.57
CA LYS A 344 17.90 -16.33 -2.15
C LYS A 344 16.78 -16.18 -3.18
N ASP A 345 17.02 -16.58 -4.42
CA ASP A 345 16.10 -16.42 -5.55
C ASP A 345 15.28 -17.70 -5.86
N HIS A 346 15.18 -18.64 -4.91
CA HIS A 346 14.58 -19.96 -5.14
C HIS A 346 13.07 -19.96 -5.45
N ASN A 347 12.37 -18.84 -5.24
CA ASN A 347 10.94 -18.67 -5.57
C ASN A 347 10.68 -17.55 -6.59
N LEU A 348 11.74 -16.96 -7.16
CA LEU A 348 11.61 -15.79 -8.02
C LEU A 348 10.86 -16.11 -9.31
N ASP A 349 11.12 -17.26 -9.92
CA ASP A 349 10.44 -17.72 -11.14
C ASP A 349 8.92 -17.86 -10.93
N ALA A 350 8.49 -18.38 -9.78
CA ALA A 350 7.09 -18.55 -9.47
C ALA A 350 6.37 -17.20 -9.32
N GLN A 351 7.00 -16.23 -8.64
CA GLN A 351 6.47 -14.88 -8.49
C GLN A 351 6.47 -14.12 -9.81
N ALA A 352 7.53 -14.23 -10.61
CA ALA A 352 7.64 -13.62 -11.93
C ALA A 352 6.58 -14.18 -12.89
N TRP A 353 6.42 -15.51 -12.94
CA TRP A 353 5.36 -16.15 -13.74
C TRP A 353 3.98 -15.66 -13.30
N GLN A 354 3.71 -15.62 -12.00
CA GLN A 354 2.43 -15.16 -11.49
C GLN A 354 2.15 -13.73 -11.93
N ALA A 355 3.12 -12.82 -11.79
CA ALA A 355 3.01 -11.44 -12.26
C ALA A 355 2.73 -11.37 -13.76
N TYR A 356 3.53 -12.05 -14.58
CA TYR A 356 3.40 -12.06 -16.03
C TYR A 356 2.04 -12.59 -16.49
N SER A 357 1.61 -13.72 -15.92
CA SER A 357 0.31 -14.32 -16.21
C SER A 357 -0.85 -13.40 -15.80
N GLU A 358 -0.75 -12.78 -14.62
CA GLU A 358 -1.76 -11.83 -14.15
C GLU A 358 -1.80 -10.60 -15.08
N VAL A 359 -0.66 -10.10 -15.58
CA VAL A 359 -0.63 -8.98 -16.54
C VAL A 359 -1.29 -9.39 -17.86
N LYS A 360 -0.91 -10.54 -18.42
CA LYS A 360 -1.44 -11.04 -19.70
C LYS A 360 -2.95 -11.26 -19.66
N THR A 361 -3.49 -11.63 -18.50
CA THR A 361 -4.92 -11.89 -18.28
C THR A 361 -5.71 -10.68 -17.78
N GLY A 362 -5.07 -9.52 -17.60
CA GLY A 362 -5.71 -8.33 -17.04
C GLY A 362 -6.11 -8.46 -15.56
N GLN A 363 -5.47 -9.39 -14.84
CA GLN A 363 -5.68 -9.67 -13.42
C GLN A 363 -4.60 -9.06 -12.50
N PHE A 364 -3.55 -8.46 -13.08
CA PHE A 364 -2.53 -7.72 -12.32
C PHE A 364 -3.05 -6.33 -11.96
N MET A 365 -3.85 -6.31 -10.90
CA MET A 365 -4.48 -5.10 -10.37
C MET A 365 -4.14 -4.89 -8.90
N ASP A 366 -4.34 -3.66 -8.46
CA ASP A 366 -4.21 -3.25 -7.07
C ASP A 366 -5.25 -3.96 -6.18
N GLN A 367 -5.00 -3.94 -4.87
CA GLN A 367 -5.81 -4.68 -3.89
C GLN A 367 -7.27 -4.24 -3.85
N ASP A 368 -7.54 -2.94 -3.97
CA ASP A 368 -8.91 -2.41 -3.85
C ASP A 368 -9.72 -2.72 -5.11
N THR A 369 -9.16 -2.53 -6.31
CA THR A 369 -9.81 -2.92 -7.58
C THR A 369 -10.11 -4.41 -7.60
N ARG A 370 -9.20 -5.24 -7.07
CA ARG A 370 -9.44 -6.69 -6.92
C ARG A 370 -10.61 -6.96 -5.99
N ALA A 371 -10.66 -6.31 -4.83
CA ALA A 371 -11.74 -6.46 -3.88
C ALA A 371 -13.11 -6.05 -4.47
N GLU A 372 -13.15 -4.96 -5.24
CA GLU A 372 -14.36 -4.52 -5.93
C GLU A 372 -14.83 -5.53 -6.98
N ARG A 373 -13.93 -6.05 -7.83
CA ARG A 373 -14.28 -7.05 -8.84
C ARG A 373 -14.79 -8.35 -8.22
N MET A 374 -14.20 -8.80 -7.11
CA MET A 374 -14.63 -10.01 -6.42
C MET A 374 -16.00 -9.88 -5.73
N ALA A 375 -16.41 -8.65 -5.40
CA ALA A 375 -17.70 -8.38 -4.79
C ALA A 375 -18.81 -8.06 -5.81
N ALA A 376 -18.45 -7.82 -7.08
CA ALA A 376 -19.44 -7.62 -8.13
C ALA A 376 -20.19 -8.94 -8.39
N PRO A 377 -21.53 -8.93 -8.45
CA PRO A 377 -22.29 -10.13 -8.80
C PRO A 377 -21.89 -10.60 -10.20
N ASP A 378 -21.73 -11.92 -10.37
CA ASP A 378 -21.29 -12.51 -11.63
C ASP A 378 -22.40 -12.33 -12.69
N ILE A 379 -22.27 -11.27 -13.50
CA ILE A 379 -23.27 -10.88 -14.51
C ILE A 379 -23.28 -11.88 -15.68
N HIS A 380 -22.33 -12.83 -15.72
CA HIS A 380 -22.24 -13.88 -16.72
C HIS A 380 -22.67 -15.26 -16.21
N ALA A 381 -23.18 -15.37 -14.98
CA ALA A 381 -23.75 -16.60 -14.44
C ALA A 381 -25.25 -16.81 -14.79
N GLN A 382 -25.72 -16.27 -15.92
CA GLN A 382 -27.08 -16.48 -16.44
C GLN A 382 -27.09 -17.31 -17.71
#